data_AF-A0A6G0WVU2-F1
#
_entry.id   AF-A0A6G0WVU2-F1
#
_cell.length_a   1.000
_cell.length_b   1.000
_cell.length_c   1.000
_cell.angle_alpha   90.00
_cell.angle_beta   90.00
_cell.angle_gamma   90.00
#
_symmetry.space_group_name_H-M   'P 1'
#
loop_
_entity.id
_entity.type
_entity.pdbx_description
1 polymer ?
#
loop_
_entity_poly.entity_id
_entity_poly.type
_entity_poly.pdbx_seq_one_letter_code
_entity_poly.pdbx_strand_id
1 'polypeptide(L)'
;MDTLPTDDIRFQIELEFIQCLASPSYLNHLAINKYFDDPAFLNYLKYLKYWKKPEYARYVNYPHALTFLDLLDDEKFRQMIAHDTFRDMVHQQQGLHWMHYLNNRTKAKMAAAESE
;
A
#
# COMPACT_ATOMS: atom_id res chain seq x y z
N MET A 1 25.38 -2.35 22.81
CA MET A 1 24.93 -3.65 22.29
C MET A 1 23.43 -3.53 22.22
N ASP A 2 22.92 -3.17 21.05
CA ASP A 2 21.50 -2.78 20.91
C ASP A 2 20.62 -4.00 21.15
N THR A 3 19.78 -3.92 22.18
CA THR A 3 18.80 -4.96 22.47
C THR A 3 17.81 -5.00 21.33
N LEU A 4 17.61 -6.18 20.73
CA LEU A 4 16.59 -6.36 19.69
C LEU A 4 15.22 -5.91 20.23
N PRO A 5 14.42 -5.20 19.42
CA PRO A 5 13.10 -4.78 19.83
C PRO A 5 12.24 -5.99 20.22
N THR A 6 11.38 -5.83 21.22
CA THR A 6 10.41 -6.87 21.60
C THR A 6 9.42 -7.12 20.47
N ASP A 7 8.78 -8.29 20.47
CA ASP A 7 7.82 -8.68 19.42
C ASP A 7 6.66 -7.67 19.28
N ASP A 8 6.19 -7.10 20.39
CA ASP A 8 5.13 -6.08 20.39
C ASP A 8 5.58 -4.77 19.69
N ILE A 9 6.81 -4.33 19.99
CA ILE A 9 7.40 -3.13 19.38
C ILE A 9 7.60 -3.36 17.88
N ARG A 10 8.12 -4.54 17.51
CA ARG A 10 8.31 -4.91 16.10
C ARG A 10 6.98 -4.91 15.35
N PHE A 11 5.94 -5.50 15.92
CA PHE A 11 4.60 -5.52 15.34
C PHE A 11 4.08 -4.10 15.07
N GLN A 12 4.21 -3.20 16.05
CA GLN A 12 3.78 -1.82 15.90
C GLN A 12 4.57 -1.08 14.82
N ILE A 13 5.90 -1.24 14.78
CA ILE A 13 6.76 -0.63 13.75
C ILE A 13 6.38 -1.14 12.36
N GLU A 14 6.18 -2.45 12.21
CA GLU A 14 5.76 -3.05 10.93
C GLU A 14 4.38 -2.54 10.49
N LEU A 15 3.43 -2.38 11.43
CA LEU A 15 2.10 -1.83 11.17
C LEU A 15 2.15 -0.37 10.72
N GLU A 16 2.92 0.47 11.41
CA GLU A 16 3.13 1.87 11.04
C GLU A 16 3.80 1.97 9.67
N PHE A 17 4.84 1.16 9.43
CA PHE A 17 5.52 1.11 8.14
C PHE A 17 4.59 0.75 6.98
N ILE A 18 3.77 -0.30 7.13
CA ILE A 18 2.79 -0.64 6.09
C ILE A 18 1.83 0.50 5.84
N GLN A 19 1.30 1.12 6.89
CA GLN A 19 0.35 2.21 6.74
C GLN A 19 0.97 3.41 5.99
N CYS A 20 2.27 3.66 6.14
CA CYS A 20 2.99 4.66 5.36
C CYS A 20 3.02 4.35 3.85
N LEU A 21 2.97 3.07 3.45
CA LEU A 21 2.89 2.69 2.03
C LEU A 21 1.58 3.14 1.37
N ALA A 22 0.55 3.52 2.13
CA ALA A 22 -0.66 4.13 1.59
C ALA A 22 -0.43 5.52 0.98
N SER A 23 0.72 6.15 1.25
CA SER A 23 1.06 7.49 0.75
C SER A 23 1.92 7.41 -0.53
N PRO A 24 1.42 7.89 -1.69
CA PRO A 24 2.21 7.93 -2.93
C PRO A 24 3.49 8.75 -2.80
N SER A 25 3.47 9.81 -1.99
CA SER A 25 4.67 10.62 -1.71
C SER A 25 5.74 9.84 -0.95
N TYR A 26 5.33 8.95 -0.04
CA TYR A 26 6.28 8.08 0.66
C TYR A 26 6.87 7.02 -0.28
N LEU A 27 6.05 6.41 -1.14
CA LEU A 27 6.53 5.48 -2.17
C LEU A 27 7.52 6.15 -3.13
N ASN A 28 7.24 7.39 -3.54
CA ASN A 28 8.16 8.19 -4.34
C ASN A 28 9.48 8.46 -3.62
N HIS A 29 9.44 8.83 -2.33
CA HIS A 29 10.65 8.98 -1.51
C HIS A 29 11.48 7.68 -1.45
N LEU A 30 10.83 6.53 -1.25
CA LEU A 30 11.52 5.23 -1.26
C LEU A 30 12.18 4.95 -2.62
N ALA A 31 11.51 5.27 -3.73
CA ALA A 31 12.04 5.09 -5.07
C ALA A 31 13.23 6.00 -5.37
N ILE A 32 13.14 7.30 -5.04
CA ILE A 32 14.24 8.27 -5.26
C ILE A 32 15.50 7.86 -4.47
N ASN A 33 15.32 7.35 -3.26
CA ASN A 33 16.41 6.87 -2.43
C ASN A 33 16.88 5.44 -2.77
N LYS A 34 16.38 4.85 -3.87
CA LYS A 34 16.79 3.54 -4.41
C LYS A 34 16.57 2.35 -3.46
N TYR A 35 15.62 2.45 -2.54
CA TYR A 35 15.26 1.30 -1.68
C TYR A 35 14.73 0.12 -2.50
N PHE A 36 14.07 0.39 -3.62
CA PHE A 36 13.52 -0.64 -4.50
C PHE A 36 14.56 -1.38 -5.36
N ASP A 37 15.80 -0.90 -5.40
CA ASP A 37 16.90 -1.56 -6.08
C ASP A 37 17.58 -2.61 -5.17
N ASP A 38 17.38 -2.53 -3.85
CA ASP A 38 17.93 -3.44 -2.86
C ASP A 38 17.09 -4.74 -2.76
N PRO A 39 17.66 -5.92 -3.11
CA PRO A 39 16.97 -7.19 -2.98
C PRO A 39 16.56 -7.51 -1.54
N ALA A 40 17.30 -7.04 -0.53
CA ALA A 40 16.95 -7.25 0.87
C ALA A 40 15.64 -6.52 1.22
N PHE A 41 15.49 -5.28 0.75
CA PHE A 41 14.26 -4.51 0.92
C PHE A 41 13.08 -5.14 0.18
N LEU A 42 13.26 -5.62 -1.05
CA LEU A 42 12.21 -6.33 -1.79
C LEU A 42 11.76 -7.62 -1.07
N ASN A 43 12.70 -8.36 -0.47
CA ASN A 43 12.38 -9.51 0.36
C ASN A 43 11.61 -9.12 1.63
N TYR A 44 11.92 -7.96 2.21
CA TYR A 44 11.18 -7.42 3.34
C TYR A 44 9.73 -7.06 2.96
N LEU A 45 9.50 -6.43 1.80
CA LEU A 45 8.15 -6.19 1.28
C LEU A 45 7.38 -7.49 1.05
N LYS A 46 8.05 -8.54 0.55
CA LYS A 46 7.44 -9.87 0.40
C LYS A 46 7.06 -10.46 1.76
N TYR A 47 7.91 -10.32 2.77
CA TYR A 47 7.60 -10.73 4.14
C TYR A 47 6.34 -10.00 4.65
N LEU A 48 6.26 -8.68 4.47
CA LEU A 48 5.12 -7.85 4.89
C LEU A 48 3.77 -8.22 4.26
N LYS A 49 3.72 -9.08 3.23
CA LYS A 49 2.44 -9.58 2.69
C LYS A 49 1.61 -10.39 3.69
N TYR A 50 2.20 -10.84 4.80
CA TYR A 50 1.43 -11.49 5.87
C TYR A 50 0.30 -10.58 6.41
N TRP A 51 0.46 -9.26 6.35
CA TRP A 51 -0.56 -8.28 6.77
C TRP A 51 -1.85 -8.35 5.95
N LYS A 52 -1.84 -9.02 4.79
CA LYS A 52 -3.05 -9.27 3.99
C LYS A 52 -3.93 -10.39 4.57
N LYS A 53 -3.41 -11.23 5.48
CA LYS A 53 -4.23 -12.26 6.12
C LYS A 53 -5.29 -11.60 7.03
N PRO A 54 -6.51 -12.15 7.13
CA PRO A 54 -7.59 -11.55 7.91
C PRO A 54 -7.24 -11.24 9.38
N GLU A 55 -6.42 -12.10 9.99
CA GLU A 55 -5.97 -11.99 11.38
C GLU A 55 -5.11 -10.73 11.66
N TYR A 56 -4.46 -10.17 10.64
CA TYR A 56 -3.63 -8.96 10.73
C TYR A 56 -4.25 -7.76 10.02
N ALA A 57 -4.93 -7.98 8.89
CA ALA A 57 -5.55 -6.93 8.08
C ALA A 57 -6.55 -6.07 8.87
N ARG A 58 -7.18 -6.63 9.91
CA ARG A 58 -8.07 -5.92 10.83
C ARG A 58 -7.43 -4.72 11.55
N TYR A 59 -6.10 -4.70 11.67
CA TYR A 59 -5.37 -3.59 12.31
C TYR A 59 -4.96 -2.50 11.32
N VAL A 60 -5.09 -2.73 10.01
CA VAL A 60 -4.67 -1.78 8.97
C VAL A 60 -5.79 -0.76 8.73
N ASN A 61 -5.56 0.49 9.12
CA ASN A 61 -6.55 1.56 8.92
C ASN A 61 -6.62 2.05 7.47
N TYR A 62 -5.51 1.97 6.74
CA TYR A 62 -5.40 2.48 5.37
C TYR A 62 -5.31 1.31 4.37
N PRO A 63 -6.44 0.81 3.83
CA PRO A 63 -6.45 -0.40 3.01
C PRO A 63 -5.65 -0.27 1.70
N HIS A 64 -5.50 0.96 1.16
CA HIS A 64 -4.67 1.22 -0.01
C HIS A 64 -3.20 0.84 0.19
N ALA A 65 -2.69 0.81 1.42
CA ALA A 65 -1.34 0.31 1.70
C ALA A 65 -1.14 -1.11 1.17
N LEU A 66 -2.13 -1.99 1.35
CA LEU A 66 -2.06 -3.38 0.91
C LEU A 66 -2.11 -3.49 -0.61
N THR A 67 -2.89 -2.62 -1.28
CA THR A 67 -2.93 -2.54 -2.74
C THR A 67 -1.61 -2.04 -3.32
N PHE A 68 -1.01 -1.02 -2.72
CA PHE A 68 0.32 -0.56 -3.14
C PHE A 68 1.40 -1.60 -2.88
N LEU A 69 1.30 -2.35 -1.79
CA LEU A 69 2.22 -3.46 -1.52
C LEU A 69 2.21 -4.51 -2.65
N ASP A 70 1.06 -4.77 -3.27
CA ASP A 70 0.97 -5.64 -4.45
C ASP A 70 1.54 -4.97 -5.70
N LEU A 71 1.25 -3.67 -5.91
CA LEU A 71 1.77 -2.92 -7.06
C LEU A 71 3.30 -2.83 -7.04
N LEU A 72 3.91 -2.82 -5.85
CA LEU A 72 5.35 -2.86 -5.67
C LEU A 72 5.99 -4.17 -6.15
N ASP A 73 5.24 -5.23 -6.47
CA ASP A 73 5.79 -6.41 -7.15
C ASP A 73 6.22 -6.10 -8.59
N ASP A 74 5.52 -5.16 -9.26
CA ASP A 74 5.83 -4.77 -10.63
C ASP A 74 7.02 -3.80 -10.65
N GLU A 75 8.09 -4.22 -11.33
CA GLU A 75 9.28 -3.40 -11.53
C GLU A 75 8.97 -2.08 -12.23
N LYS A 76 8.04 -2.08 -13.20
CA LYS A 76 7.66 -0.86 -13.92
C LYS A 76 7.02 0.13 -12.97
N PHE A 77 6.18 -0.33 -12.05
CA PHE A 77 5.58 0.56 -11.05
C PHE A 77 6.65 1.16 -10.13
N ARG A 78 7.62 0.36 -9.67
CA ARG A 78 8.74 0.83 -8.82
C ARG A 78 9.58 1.90 -9.52
N GLN A 79 9.81 1.76 -10.82
CA GLN A 79 10.52 2.76 -11.62
C GLN A 79 9.66 4.02 -11.84
N MET A 80 8.39 3.84 -12.20
CA MET A 80 7.48 4.95 -12.53
C MET A 80 7.17 5.83 -11.32
N ILE A 81 7.03 5.25 -10.12
CA ILE A 81 6.71 6.01 -8.90
C ILE A 81 7.83 6.94 -8.45
N ALA A 82 9.05 6.81 -8.98
CA ALA A 82 10.13 7.78 -8.80
C ALA A 82 9.85 9.14 -9.47
N HIS A 83 8.96 9.18 -10.47
CA HIS A 83 8.62 10.40 -11.20
C HIS A 83 7.46 11.15 -10.54
N ASP A 84 7.67 12.45 -10.31
CA ASP A 84 6.69 13.35 -9.67
C ASP A 84 5.32 13.35 -10.35
N THR A 85 5.30 13.39 -11.69
CA THR A 85 4.06 13.39 -12.47
C THR A 85 3.24 12.12 -12.26
N PHE A 86 3.91 10.96 -12.17
CA PHE A 86 3.24 9.69 -11.92
C PHE A 86 2.78 9.59 -10.46
N ARG A 87 3.60 10.06 -9.50
CA ARG A 87 3.24 10.18 -8.08
C ARG A 87 1.97 11.03 -7.89
N ASP A 88 1.88 12.17 -8.57
CA ASP A 88 0.69 13.04 -8.54
C ASP A 88 -0.54 12.36 -9.16
N MET A 89 -0.36 11.67 -10.28
CA MET A 89 -1.43 10.91 -10.91
C MET A 89 -1.96 9.81 -9.97
N VAL A 90 -1.08 9.05 -9.33
CA VAL A 90 -1.46 8.00 -8.37
C VAL A 90 -2.21 8.61 -7.18
N HIS A 91 -1.75 9.75 -6.66
CA HIS A 91 -2.43 10.47 -5.59
C HIS A 91 -3.84 10.94 -6.01
N GLN A 92 -3.98 11.50 -7.21
CA GLN A 92 -5.28 11.89 -7.76
C GLN A 92 -6.21 10.68 -7.91
N GLN A 93 -5.72 9.55 -8.43
CA GLN A 93 -6.51 8.32 -8.56
C GLN A 93 -6.98 7.79 -7.21
N GLN A 94 -6.12 7.81 -6.19
CA GLN A 94 -6.49 7.44 -4.82
C GLN A 94 -7.61 8.36 -4.28
N GLY A 95 -7.52 9.67 -4.53
CA GLY A 95 -8.55 10.64 -4.16
C GLY A 95 -9.89 10.43 -4.89
N LEU A 96 -9.84 10.18 -6.20
CA LEU A 96 -11.03 9.87 -7.01
C LEU A 96 -11.69 8.57 -6.54
N HIS A 97 -10.90 7.55 -6.22
CA HIS A 97 -11.42 6.31 -5.65
C HIS A 97 -12.20 6.60 -4.36
N TRP A 98 -11.65 7.37 -3.42
CA TRP A 98 -12.37 7.74 -2.21
C TRP A 98 -13.66 8.53 -2.46
N MET A 99 -13.60 9.51 -3.36
CA MET A 99 -14.75 10.36 -3.70
C MET A 99 -15.91 9.55 -4.29
N HIS A 100 -15.61 8.53 -5.09
CA HIS A 100 -16.62 7.77 -5.82
C HIS A 100 -16.91 6.37 -5.23
N TYR A 101 -16.15 5.92 -4.23
CA TYR A 101 -16.23 4.56 -3.69
C TYR A 101 -17.66 4.14 -3.31
N LEU A 102 -18.35 4.95 -2.49
CA LEU A 102 -19.70 4.66 -2.04
C LEU A 102 -20.70 4.67 -3.19
N ASN A 103 -20.65 5.70 -4.04
CA ASN A 103 -21.55 5.85 -5.18
C ASN A 103 -21.41 4.70 -6.17
N ASN A 104 -20.17 4.30 -6.48
CA ASN A 104 -19.89 3.20 -7.39
C ASN A 104 -20.38 1.86 -6.84
N ARG A 105 -20.24 1.63 -5.53
CA ARG A 105 -20.77 0.42 -4.88
C ARG A 105 -22.28 0.38 -4.87
N THR A 106 -22.95 1.50 -4.58
CA THR A 106 -24.42 1.57 -4.63
C THR A 106 -24.92 1.30 -6.03
N LYS A 107 -24.33 1.96 -7.05
CA LYS A 107 -24.65 1.71 -8.46
C LYS A 107 -24.44 0.26 -8.87
N ALA A 108 -23.32 -0.36 -8.47
CA ALA A 108 -23.04 -1.76 -8.76
C ALA A 108 -24.05 -2.71 -8.11
N LYS A 109 -24.48 -2.44 -6.87
CA LYS A 109 -25.53 -3.21 -6.20
C LYS A 109 -26.88 -3.08 -6.90
N MET A 110 -27.25 -1.87 -7.33
CA MET A 110 -28.50 -1.64 -8.06
C MET A 110 -28.49 -2.37 -9.42
N ALA A 111 -27.40 -2.27 -10.18
CA ALA A 111 -27.25 -2.96 -11.45
C ALA A 111 -27.33 -4.49 -11.31
N ALA A 112 -26.76 -5.06 -10.23
CA ALA A 112 -26.85 -6.50 -9.96
C ALA A 112 -28.29 -6.94 -9.62
N ALA A 113 -29.06 -6.11 -8.90
CA ALA A 113 -30.45 -6.38 -8.55
C ALA A 113 -31.42 -6.23 -9.75
N GLU A 114 -31.06 -5.43 -10.76
CA GLU A 114 -31.85 -5.28 -12.00
C GLU A 114 -31.59 -6.42 -13.01
N SER A 115 -30.51 -7.18 -12.83
CA SER A 115 -30.14 -8.31 -13.69
C SER A 115 -30.64 -9.68 -13.20
N GLU A 116 -31.37 -9.72 -12.09
CA GLU A 116 -31.95 -10.91 -11.45
C GLU A 116 -33.49 -10.89 -11.57
#